data_AF-A0A0A7CLJ6-F1
#
_entry.id   AF-A0A0A7CLJ6-F1
#
_cell.length_a   1.000
_cell.length_b   1.000
_cell.length_c   1.000
_cell.angle_alpha   90.00
_cell.angle_beta   90.00
_cell.angle_gamma   90.00
#
_symmetry.space_group_name_H-M   'P 1'
#
loop_
_entity.id
_entity.type
_entity.pdbx_description
1 polymer ?
#
loop_
_entity_poly.entity_id
_entity_poly.type
_entity_poly.pdbx_seq_one_letter_code
_entity_poly.pdbx_strand_id
1 'polypeptide(L)'
;MIRTLHFILAFLIGTTIVTACTIQEFTDFIEKLFKLGEIDAINDAIDKYVKDSLSNSANIQRPALQVHTDGANMKYRILQIPDLHYTNFPLYICDHKPNGMKKICVEKYMTAMTSKMLDDVKPDYVVFSGDQIESLIWPQSWKNSLAAIDTYSTEVNKRNIPWSMVFGNHDMSLAPQLFSNKKIMMSYIKTIKNSYAKYGPFDIGGAGNYQVAIKNSQTNSTALRMYFLDTGRDGIVTESQKTYMKSLASSYKNESAPALMFFHFPIEEYKAFNGTGQGARGDPVSANKFNSHLFDAMVEMGDVKASFCGHDHFNDFCFFKKPIHLCYGGSSGYGAAYGKGSYSRRARVIDWKINQGIETISTWQYFHQVANTYQQYTIFERNTTTKQLLKILDV
;
A
#
# COMPACT_ATOMS: atom_id res chain seq x y z
N MET A 1 -13.61 32.89 35.82
CA MET A 1 -13.47 33.70 34.60
C MET A 1 -12.46 33.17 33.56
N ILE A 2 -11.73 32.07 33.81
CA ILE A 2 -10.72 31.54 32.86
C ILE A 2 -11.28 30.43 31.94
N ARG A 3 -12.38 29.76 32.31
CA ARG A 3 -13.01 28.71 31.48
C ARG A 3 -13.79 29.23 30.27
N THR A 4 -14.20 30.50 30.28
CA THR A 4 -15.02 31.08 29.20
C THR A 4 -14.17 31.63 28.05
N LEU A 5 -12.87 31.83 28.24
CA LEU A 5 -11.95 32.28 27.19
C LEU A 5 -11.49 31.13 26.27
N HIS A 6 -11.56 29.88 26.75
CA HIS A 6 -11.13 28.68 26.02
C HIS A 6 -12.04 28.33 24.84
N PHE A 7 -13.31 28.76 24.87
CA PHE A 7 -14.24 28.56 23.75
C PHE A 7 -14.16 29.69 22.71
N ILE A 8 -13.66 30.86 23.06
CA ILE A 8 -13.70 32.04 22.18
C ILE A 8 -12.62 31.98 21.10
N LEU A 9 -11.46 31.36 21.36
CA LEU A 9 -10.44 31.16 20.32
C LEU A 9 -10.80 30.03 19.33
N ALA A 10 -11.60 29.06 19.76
CA ALA A 10 -12.11 27.99 18.91
C ALA A 10 -13.31 28.43 18.03
N PHE A 11 -14.00 29.52 18.38
CA PHE A 11 -15.23 29.95 17.70
C PHE A 11 -15.10 31.20 16.81
N LEU A 12 -13.96 31.89 16.81
CA LEU A 12 -13.74 33.10 15.98
C LEU A 12 -13.24 32.83 14.56
N ILE A 13 -13.30 31.58 14.09
CA ILE A 13 -13.06 31.19 12.68
C ILE A 13 -14.37 30.74 12.02
N GLY A 14 -15.50 31.28 12.49
CA GLY A 14 -16.78 31.20 11.79
C GLY A 14 -16.97 32.44 10.91
N THR A 15 -17.32 32.20 9.64
CA THR A 15 -17.80 33.16 8.62
C THR A 15 -16.77 34.05 7.91
N THR A 16 -15.69 33.45 7.43
CA THR A 16 -15.10 33.87 6.15
C THR A 16 -14.93 32.63 5.28
N ILE A 17 -15.04 32.77 3.97
CA ILE A 17 -14.72 31.71 3.02
C ILE A 17 -13.28 31.31 3.32
N VAL A 18 -13.09 30.24 4.10
CA VAL A 18 -11.76 29.78 4.50
C VAL A 18 -11.13 29.24 3.22
N THR A 19 -10.32 30.07 2.57
CA THR A 19 -9.27 29.60 1.69
C THR A 19 -8.59 28.44 2.40
N ALA A 20 -8.55 27.26 1.77
CA ALA A 20 -7.99 26.07 2.37
C ALA A 20 -6.61 26.40 2.96
N CYS A 21 -6.49 26.29 4.29
CA CYS A 21 -5.25 26.53 5.02
C CYS A 21 -4.13 25.69 4.40
N THR A 22 -3.02 26.33 4.02
CA THR A 22 -1.85 25.63 3.49
C THR A 22 -1.27 24.72 4.57
N ILE A 23 -0.53 23.67 4.15
CA ILE A 23 0.14 22.78 5.13
C ILE A 23 1.10 23.56 6.04
N GLN A 24 1.67 24.67 5.56
CA GLN A 24 2.57 25.52 6.35
C GLN A 24 1.80 26.31 7.42
N GLU A 25 0.71 26.98 7.05
CA GLU A 25 -0.15 27.69 8.00
C GLU A 25 -0.71 26.73 9.07
N PHE A 26 -1.05 25.51 8.67
CA PHE A 26 -1.47 24.47 9.59
C PHE A 26 -0.34 24.03 10.54
N THR A 27 0.88 23.83 10.03
CA THR A 27 2.06 23.54 10.87
C THR A 27 2.30 24.67 11.89
N ASP A 28 2.28 25.93 11.47
CA ASP A 28 2.50 27.08 12.37
C ASP A 28 1.43 27.15 13.48
N PHE A 29 0.18 26.78 13.16
CA PHE A 29 -0.89 26.66 14.14
C PHE A 29 -0.62 25.55 15.16
N ILE A 30 -0.21 24.37 14.69
CA ILE A 30 0.10 23.22 15.56
C ILE A 30 1.30 23.51 16.46
N GLU A 31 2.33 24.21 15.97
CA GLU A 31 3.46 24.62 16.80
C GLU A 31 3.05 25.52 17.96
N LYS A 32 2.03 26.38 17.78
CA LYS A 32 1.50 27.22 18.87
C LYS A 32 0.80 26.36 19.92
N LEU A 33 -0.07 25.42 19.51
CA LEU A 33 -0.74 24.50 20.43
C LEU A 33 0.26 23.61 21.18
N PHE A 34 1.31 23.16 20.50
CA PHE A 34 2.36 22.35 21.10
C PHE A 34 3.14 23.11 22.18
N LYS A 35 3.47 24.39 21.94
CA LYS A 35 4.11 25.27 22.94
C LYS A 35 3.23 25.49 24.18
N LEU A 36 1.91 25.35 24.05
CA LEU A 36 0.95 25.43 25.16
C LEU A 36 0.72 24.07 25.86
N GLY A 37 1.27 22.97 25.33
CA GLY A 37 1.09 21.61 25.88
C GLY A 37 -0.28 20.99 25.60
N GLU A 38 -1.05 21.53 24.65
CA GLU A 38 -2.43 21.11 24.37
C GLU A 38 -2.49 19.94 23.37
N ILE A 39 -2.01 18.75 23.77
CA ILE A 39 -1.94 17.58 22.89
C ILE A 39 -3.30 17.14 22.33
N ASP A 40 -4.36 17.20 23.15
CA ASP A 40 -5.71 16.85 22.68
C ASP A 40 -6.21 17.82 21.60
N ALA A 41 -5.98 19.12 21.78
CA ALA A 41 -6.32 20.13 20.79
C ALA A 41 -5.54 19.94 19.47
N ILE A 42 -4.28 19.48 19.54
CA ILE A 42 -3.49 19.13 18.36
C ILE A 42 -4.13 17.96 17.61
N ASN A 43 -4.53 16.89 18.32
CA ASN A 43 -5.18 15.75 17.69
C ASN A 43 -6.51 16.14 17.04
N ASP A 44 -7.33 16.93 17.73
CA ASP A 44 -8.59 17.45 17.19
C ASP A 44 -8.38 18.32 15.95
N ALA A 45 -7.36 19.17 15.97
CA ALA A 45 -6.98 20.01 14.84
C ALA A 45 -6.53 19.17 13.62
N ILE A 46 -5.72 18.13 13.85
CA ILE A 46 -5.30 17.19 12.79
C ILE A 46 -6.52 16.47 12.22
N ASP A 47 -7.40 15.94 13.07
CA ASP A 47 -8.59 15.23 12.60
C ASP A 47 -9.54 16.14 11.83
N LYS A 48 -9.71 17.39 12.27
CA LYS A 48 -10.45 18.40 11.53
C LYS A 48 -9.83 18.69 10.17
N TYR A 49 -8.51 18.96 10.12
CA TYR A 49 -7.80 19.21 8.87
C TYR A 49 -7.98 18.05 7.88
N VAL A 50 -7.85 16.81 8.36
CA VAL A 50 -8.01 15.60 7.54
C VAL A 50 -9.45 15.47 7.06
N LYS A 51 -10.45 15.65 7.92
CA LYS A 51 -11.88 15.58 7.54
C LYS A 51 -12.24 16.64 6.50
N ASP A 52 -11.75 17.87 6.65
CA ASP A 52 -11.95 18.95 5.68
C ASP A 52 -11.29 18.61 4.34
N SER A 53 -10.05 18.11 4.35
CA SER A 53 -9.35 17.63 3.15
C SER A 53 -10.09 16.50 2.42
N LEU A 54 -10.70 15.58 3.17
CA LEU A 54 -11.47 14.47 2.60
C LEU A 54 -12.80 14.94 2.02
N SER A 55 -13.47 15.89 2.68
CA SER A 55 -14.68 16.55 2.16
C SER A 55 -14.38 17.28 0.84
N ASN A 56 -13.31 18.07 0.81
CA ASN A 56 -12.88 18.82 -0.38
C ASN A 56 -12.48 17.91 -1.55
N SER A 57 -11.98 16.70 -1.25
CA SER A 57 -11.56 15.72 -2.26
C SER A 57 -12.61 14.62 -2.56
N ALA A 58 -13.83 14.77 -2.04
CA ALA A 58 -14.90 13.81 -2.24
C ALA A 58 -15.33 13.69 -3.71
N ASN A 59 -15.28 14.81 -4.44
CA ASN A 59 -15.72 14.88 -5.84
C ASN A 59 -14.67 14.39 -6.85
N ILE A 60 -13.47 14.00 -6.40
CA ILE A 60 -12.43 13.47 -7.29
C ILE A 60 -12.92 12.14 -7.90
N GLN A 61 -13.25 12.19 -9.19
CA GLN A 61 -13.60 11.01 -9.96
C GLN A 61 -12.35 10.37 -10.56
N ARG A 62 -12.23 9.04 -10.41
CA ARG A 62 -11.20 8.24 -11.06
C ARG A 62 -11.87 7.36 -12.13
N PRO A 63 -11.27 7.19 -13.32
CA PRO A 63 -11.75 6.22 -14.29
C PRO A 63 -11.89 4.82 -13.66
N ALA A 64 -12.82 4.01 -14.13
CA ALA A 64 -12.85 2.62 -13.72
C ALA A 64 -11.57 1.92 -14.19
N LEU A 65 -10.93 1.15 -13.30
CA LEU A 65 -9.83 0.27 -13.67
C LEU A 65 -10.39 -0.89 -14.48
N GLN A 66 -9.78 -1.20 -15.61
CA GLN A 66 -10.27 -2.21 -16.53
C GLN A 66 -9.18 -3.21 -16.88
N VAL A 67 -9.55 -4.48 -16.97
CA VAL A 67 -8.66 -5.51 -17.52
C VAL A 67 -8.48 -5.30 -19.02
N HIS A 68 -7.33 -5.69 -19.55
CA HIS A 68 -7.14 -5.78 -20.99
C HIS A 68 -7.89 -7.00 -21.52
N THR A 69 -8.59 -6.83 -22.63
CA THR A 69 -9.36 -7.90 -23.28
C THR A 69 -8.85 -8.14 -24.69
N ASP A 70 -8.77 -9.41 -25.07
CA ASP A 70 -8.47 -9.87 -26.43
C ASP A 70 -9.37 -11.09 -26.73
N GLY A 71 -10.50 -10.83 -27.41
CA GLY A 71 -11.59 -11.79 -27.50
C GLY A 71 -12.12 -12.18 -26.13
N ALA A 72 -12.07 -13.48 -25.81
CA ALA A 72 -12.45 -14.03 -24.50
C ALA A 72 -11.30 -14.02 -23.48
N ASN A 73 -10.07 -13.70 -23.91
CA ASN A 73 -8.91 -13.66 -23.03
C ASN A 73 -8.85 -12.32 -22.30
N MET A 74 -8.41 -12.36 -21.05
CA MET A 74 -8.26 -11.16 -20.23
C MET A 74 -6.93 -11.21 -19.50
N LYS A 75 -6.33 -10.04 -19.26
CA LYS A 75 -5.10 -9.93 -18.46
C LYS A 75 -5.02 -8.63 -17.69
N TYR A 76 -4.35 -8.69 -16.55
CA TYR A 76 -4.00 -7.54 -15.75
C TYR A 76 -2.72 -7.80 -14.95
N ARG A 77 -1.79 -6.87 -14.98
CA ARG A 77 -0.48 -6.97 -14.33
C ARG A 77 -0.34 -5.93 -13.22
N ILE A 78 -0.03 -6.41 -12.03
CA ILE A 78 0.24 -5.57 -10.84
C ILE A 78 1.73 -5.69 -10.50
N LEU A 79 2.38 -4.55 -10.26
CA LEU A 79 3.74 -4.48 -9.73
C LEU A 79 3.67 -4.02 -8.27
N GLN A 80 4.14 -4.85 -7.35
CA GLN A 80 4.34 -4.52 -5.94
C GLN A 80 5.75 -3.95 -5.74
N ILE A 81 5.83 -2.71 -5.27
CA ILE A 81 7.09 -2.02 -4.94
C ILE A 81 7.15 -1.81 -3.42
N PRO A 82 7.89 -2.67 -2.68
CA PRO A 82 8.06 -2.55 -1.24
C PRO A 82 9.27 -1.70 -0.85
N ASP A 83 9.20 -1.05 0.31
CA ASP A 83 10.35 -0.57 1.10
C ASP A 83 11.34 0.32 0.32
N LEU A 84 10.89 1.47 -0.18
CA LEU A 84 11.77 2.43 -0.85
C LEU A 84 12.56 3.30 0.15
N HIS A 85 11.98 3.66 1.29
CA HIS A 85 12.61 4.51 2.33
C HIS A 85 13.20 5.83 1.79
N TYR A 86 12.38 6.65 1.11
CA TYR A 86 12.80 8.00 0.74
C TYR A 86 12.92 8.89 1.97
N THR A 87 14.10 9.49 2.15
CA THR A 87 14.37 10.60 3.08
C THR A 87 13.94 11.95 2.51
N ASN A 88 13.69 11.97 1.19
CA ASN A 88 13.47 13.15 0.35
C ASN A 88 14.70 14.09 0.29
N PHE A 89 15.89 13.53 0.51
CA PHE A 89 17.17 14.18 0.28
C PHE A 89 17.88 13.48 -0.91
N PRO A 90 17.89 14.07 -2.12
CA PRO A 90 18.35 13.37 -3.33
C PRO A 90 19.81 12.87 -3.28
N LEU A 91 20.65 13.47 -2.43
CA LEU A 91 22.06 13.13 -2.24
C LEU A 91 22.30 12.25 -1.01
N TYR A 92 21.25 11.77 -0.34
CA TYR A 92 21.39 10.82 0.76
C TYR A 92 22.15 9.58 0.27
N ILE A 93 23.26 9.24 0.93
CA ILE A 93 24.10 8.13 0.52
C ILE A 93 23.37 6.82 0.82
N CYS A 94 23.27 5.95 -0.18
CA CYS A 94 22.60 4.67 -0.01
C CYS A 94 23.22 3.85 1.11
N ASP A 95 22.37 3.32 1.97
CA ASP A 95 22.77 2.26 2.88
C ASP A 95 23.02 0.97 2.08
N HIS A 96 24.18 0.38 2.27
CA HIS A 96 24.58 -0.88 1.63
C HIS A 96 24.38 -0.94 0.09
N LYS A 97 25.12 -0.12 -0.67
CA LYS A 97 25.11 -0.17 -2.15
C LYS A 97 25.48 -1.58 -2.69
N PRO A 98 24.94 -2.02 -3.85
CA PRO A 98 25.35 -3.28 -4.48
C PRO A 98 26.84 -3.33 -4.76
N ASN A 99 27.44 -4.51 -4.62
CA ASN A 99 28.86 -4.74 -4.85
C ASN A 99 29.27 -4.37 -6.29
N GLY A 100 28.40 -4.62 -7.27
CA GLY A 100 28.63 -4.27 -8.67
C GLY A 100 28.50 -2.77 -9.01
N MET A 101 27.97 -1.94 -8.11
CA MET A 101 27.74 -0.52 -8.38
C MET A 101 29.04 0.27 -8.20
N LYS A 102 29.65 0.67 -9.33
CA LYS A 102 30.91 1.46 -9.35
C LYS A 102 30.72 2.93 -9.02
N LYS A 103 29.55 3.50 -9.32
CA LYS A 103 29.23 4.91 -9.02
C LYS A 103 28.82 5.06 -7.55
N ILE A 104 28.94 6.27 -7.02
CA ILE A 104 28.34 6.62 -5.72
C ILE A 104 26.84 6.35 -5.83
N CYS A 105 26.30 5.61 -4.86
CA CYS A 105 24.87 5.38 -4.74
C CYS A 105 24.27 6.46 -3.86
N VAL A 106 23.26 7.16 -4.38
CA VAL A 106 22.44 8.12 -3.63
C VAL A 106 20.95 7.85 -3.82
N GLU A 107 20.10 8.42 -2.97
CA GLU A 107 18.65 8.27 -3.01
C GLU A 107 18.04 8.52 -4.40
N LYS A 108 18.54 9.51 -5.17
CA LYS A 108 18.11 9.76 -6.56
C LYS A 108 18.12 8.51 -7.46
N TYR A 109 18.99 7.53 -7.19
CA TYR A 109 19.02 6.28 -7.95
C TYR A 109 17.74 5.46 -7.81
N MET A 110 16.99 5.60 -6.71
CA MET A 110 15.72 4.91 -6.52
C MET A 110 14.69 5.34 -7.55
N THR A 111 14.60 6.63 -7.87
CA THR A 111 13.68 7.11 -8.91
C THR A 111 14.07 6.55 -10.29
N ALA A 112 15.37 6.47 -10.60
CA ALA A 112 15.86 5.86 -11.84
C ALA A 112 15.60 4.34 -11.89
N MET A 113 15.77 3.66 -10.75
CA MET A 113 15.44 2.24 -10.61
C MET A 113 13.94 2.00 -10.80
N THR A 114 13.07 2.78 -10.16
CA THR A 114 11.61 2.69 -10.32
C THR A 114 11.22 2.96 -11.76
N SER A 115 11.78 3.99 -12.41
CA SER A 115 11.56 4.24 -13.84
C SER A 115 11.90 3.00 -14.67
N LYS A 116 13.11 2.44 -14.51
CA LYS A 116 13.53 1.24 -15.24
C LYS A 116 12.63 0.04 -14.96
N MET A 117 12.24 -0.17 -13.71
CA MET A 117 11.36 -1.26 -13.31
C MET A 117 10.00 -1.16 -14.01
N LEU A 118 9.42 0.04 -14.09
CA LEU A 118 8.17 0.30 -14.82
C LEU A 118 8.33 0.04 -16.32
N ASP A 119 9.46 0.43 -16.93
CA ASP A 119 9.72 0.23 -18.35
C ASP A 119 9.94 -1.26 -18.71
N ASP A 120 10.60 -2.01 -17.82
CA ASP A 120 10.86 -3.45 -17.98
C ASP A 120 9.58 -4.29 -17.77
N VAL A 121 8.79 -3.97 -16.73
CA VAL A 121 7.62 -4.76 -16.30
C VAL A 121 6.37 -4.41 -17.10
N LYS A 122 6.21 -3.13 -17.44
CA LYS A 122 5.01 -2.54 -18.05
C LYS A 122 3.72 -2.92 -17.30
N PRO A 123 3.61 -2.55 -16.00
CA PRO A 123 2.45 -2.93 -15.21
C PRO A 123 1.22 -2.10 -15.56
N ASP A 124 0.05 -2.69 -15.38
CA ASP A 124 -1.24 -2.01 -15.47
C ASP A 124 -1.58 -1.27 -14.17
N TYR A 125 -0.98 -1.70 -13.07
CA TYR A 125 -1.20 -1.12 -11.74
C TYR A 125 0.03 -1.26 -10.85
N VAL A 126 0.26 -0.29 -9.97
CA VAL A 126 1.35 -0.33 -8.98
C VAL A 126 0.80 -0.33 -7.56
N VAL A 127 1.34 -1.20 -6.71
CA VAL A 127 1.08 -1.20 -5.27
C VAL A 127 2.37 -0.87 -4.53
N PHE A 128 2.39 0.26 -3.84
CA PHE A 128 3.45 0.58 -2.89
C PHE A 128 3.13 -0.02 -1.52
N SER A 129 3.85 -1.06 -1.12
CA SER A 129 3.44 -1.91 0.02
C SER A 129 4.09 -1.55 1.36
N GLY A 130 4.14 -0.26 1.68
CA GLY A 130 4.69 0.28 2.93
C GLY A 130 6.17 0.66 2.85
N ASP A 131 6.59 1.42 3.85
CA ASP A 131 7.94 1.99 4.01
C ASP A 131 8.45 2.69 2.75
N GLN A 132 7.60 3.53 2.17
CA GLN A 132 7.99 4.36 1.03
C GLN A 132 8.79 5.59 1.49
N ILE A 133 8.55 6.03 2.72
CA ILE A 133 9.17 7.18 3.36
C ILE A 133 10.00 6.67 4.54
N GLU A 134 11.17 7.26 4.74
CA GLU A 134 11.96 7.08 5.94
C GLU A 134 11.69 8.23 6.92
N SER A 135 10.79 8.02 7.89
CA SER A 135 10.46 9.01 8.93
C SER A 135 10.79 8.54 10.35
N LEU A 136 11.29 7.31 10.49
CA LEU A 136 11.60 6.72 11.78
C LEU A 136 13.01 7.09 12.22
N ILE A 137 14.01 6.89 11.35
CA ILE A 137 15.41 7.27 11.63
C ILE A 137 15.77 8.65 11.07
N TRP A 138 15.00 9.15 10.09
CA TRP A 138 15.18 10.47 9.48
C TRP A 138 13.93 11.32 9.73
N PRO A 139 13.89 12.17 10.77
CA PRO A 139 12.69 12.94 11.09
C PRO A 139 12.24 13.81 9.90
N GLN A 140 11.04 13.54 9.38
CA GLN A 140 10.47 14.35 8.31
C GLN A 140 9.34 15.23 8.84
N SER A 141 9.38 16.51 8.49
CA SER A 141 8.21 17.38 8.63
C SER A 141 7.06 16.87 7.77
N TRP A 142 5.84 17.33 8.04
CA TRP A 142 4.70 17.02 7.17
C TRP A 142 4.97 17.41 5.72
N LYS A 143 5.45 18.64 5.50
CA LYS A 143 5.80 19.13 4.16
C LYS A 143 6.82 18.23 3.45
N ASN A 144 7.87 17.79 4.14
CA ASN A 144 8.88 16.92 3.54
C ASN A 144 8.30 15.53 3.23
N SER A 145 7.41 15.01 4.09
CA SER A 145 6.73 13.73 3.85
C SER A 145 5.81 13.80 2.63
N LEU A 146 5.06 14.91 2.46
CA LEU A 146 4.24 15.12 1.26
C LEU A 146 5.11 15.19 -0.01
N ALA A 147 6.27 15.86 0.06
CA ALA A 147 7.23 15.89 -1.04
C ALA A 147 7.87 14.51 -1.32
N ALA A 148 8.12 13.69 -0.30
CA ALA A 148 8.56 12.31 -0.47
C ALA A 148 7.51 11.48 -1.23
N ILE A 149 6.22 11.71 -0.93
CA ILE A 149 5.09 11.08 -1.63
C ILE A 149 5.06 11.46 -3.11
N ASP A 150 5.24 12.75 -3.42
CA ASP A 150 5.36 13.21 -4.80
C ASP A 150 6.56 12.53 -5.49
N THR A 151 7.69 12.43 -4.80
CA THR A 151 8.92 11.82 -5.34
C THR A 151 8.74 10.33 -5.66
N TYR A 152 8.25 9.51 -4.72
CA TYR A 152 8.13 8.06 -4.98
C TYR A 152 7.04 7.75 -6.01
N SER A 153 5.98 8.57 -6.08
CA SER A 153 4.87 8.37 -7.03
C SER A 153 5.09 9.05 -8.40
N THR A 154 6.17 9.82 -8.56
CA THR A 154 6.43 10.61 -9.78
C THR A 154 6.44 9.74 -11.04
N GLU A 155 7.12 8.59 -11.02
CA GLU A 155 7.32 7.80 -12.24
C GLU A 155 6.05 7.06 -12.69
N VAL A 156 5.18 6.66 -11.76
CA VAL A 156 3.86 6.10 -12.09
C VAL A 156 2.92 7.19 -12.60
N ASN A 157 2.97 8.39 -12.02
CA ASN A 157 2.14 9.52 -12.44
C ASN A 157 2.49 10.04 -13.84
N LYS A 158 3.80 10.10 -14.18
CA LYS A 158 4.28 10.44 -15.54
C LYS A 158 3.78 9.47 -16.60
N ARG A 159 3.72 8.17 -16.26
CA ARG A 159 3.27 7.10 -17.17
C ARG A 159 1.76 6.87 -17.18
N ASN A 160 1.01 7.64 -16.39
CA ASN A 160 -0.42 7.44 -16.17
C ASN A 160 -0.78 6.03 -15.65
N ILE A 161 0.13 5.42 -14.88
CA ILE A 161 -0.11 4.11 -14.27
C ILE A 161 -0.90 4.34 -12.97
N PRO A 162 -2.08 3.72 -12.82
CA PRO A 162 -2.84 3.79 -11.59
C PRO A 162 -2.11 3.08 -10.44
N TRP A 163 -2.26 3.62 -9.22
CA TRP A 163 -1.55 3.06 -8.06
C TRP A 163 -2.32 3.19 -6.75
N SER A 164 -1.95 2.34 -5.81
CA SER A 164 -2.39 2.37 -4.40
C SER A 164 -1.22 2.12 -3.47
N MET A 165 -1.45 2.35 -2.18
CA MET A 165 -0.45 2.10 -1.17
C MET A 165 -1.04 1.66 0.17
N VAL A 166 -0.20 1.00 0.98
CA VAL A 166 -0.40 0.80 2.43
C VAL A 166 0.78 1.41 3.17
N PHE A 167 0.58 1.86 4.40
CA PHE A 167 1.68 2.37 5.25
C PHE A 167 2.46 1.23 5.90
N GLY A 168 3.75 1.47 6.12
CA GLY A 168 4.61 0.71 6.99
C GLY A 168 5.06 1.49 8.23
N ASN A 169 5.96 0.91 9.03
CA ASN A 169 6.42 1.51 10.28
C ASN A 169 7.36 2.70 10.09
N HIS A 170 8.04 2.81 8.95
CA HIS A 170 8.91 3.93 8.63
C HIS A 170 8.14 5.11 8.05
N ASP A 171 6.92 4.92 7.55
CA ASP A 171 6.13 6.01 6.98
C ASP A 171 5.60 6.99 8.04
N MET A 172 5.60 6.62 9.33
CA MET A 172 5.10 7.46 10.42
C MET A 172 6.18 7.72 11.49
N SER A 173 6.26 8.98 11.93
CA SER A 173 7.22 9.38 12.95
C SER A 173 6.83 8.91 14.35
N LEU A 174 7.82 8.86 15.26
CA LEU A 174 7.66 8.70 16.70
C LEU A 174 6.82 9.82 17.35
N ALA A 175 6.82 11.01 16.77
CA ALA A 175 6.06 12.17 17.24
C ALA A 175 5.15 12.70 16.10
N PRO A 176 4.10 11.93 15.73
CA PRO A 176 3.27 12.21 14.56
C PRO A 176 2.43 13.49 14.69
N GLN A 177 2.31 14.05 15.89
CA GLN A 177 1.68 15.34 16.13
C GLN A 177 2.50 16.51 15.56
N LEU A 178 3.80 16.31 15.33
CA LEU A 178 4.73 17.35 14.83
C LEU A 178 5.41 16.95 13.50
N PHE A 179 5.51 15.66 13.23
CA PHE A 179 6.24 15.08 12.11
C PHE A 179 5.35 14.07 11.36
N SER A 180 5.88 13.39 10.34
CA SER A 180 5.18 12.44 9.47
C SER A 180 3.99 11.74 10.12
N ASN A 181 2.81 12.07 9.60
CA ASN A 181 1.53 11.63 10.15
C ASN A 181 0.70 10.96 9.06
N LYS A 182 0.39 9.68 9.24
CA LYS A 182 -0.37 8.90 8.26
C LYS A 182 -1.77 9.42 7.96
N LYS A 183 -2.45 10.08 8.90
CA LYS A 183 -3.78 10.67 8.64
C LYS A 183 -3.67 11.80 7.60
N ILE A 184 -2.71 12.71 7.81
CA ILE A 184 -2.42 13.83 6.90
C ILE A 184 -1.91 13.31 5.54
N MET A 185 -0.98 12.36 5.56
CA MET A 185 -0.45 11.78 4.32
C MET A 185 -1.52 11.04 3.53
N MET A 186 -2.40 10.28 4.17
CA MET A 186 -3.44 9.52 3.48
C MET A 186 -4.50 10.42 2.84
N SER A 187 -4.89 11.51 3.51
CA SER A 187 -5.79 12.50 2.90
C SER A 187 -5.14 13.18 1.70
N TYR A 188 -3.84 13.46 1.74
CA TYR A 188 -3.08 13.96 0.59
C TYR A 188 -2.95 12.94 -0.54
N ILE A 189 -2.51 11.71 -0.25
CA ILE A 189 -2.33 10.60 -1.21
C ILE A 189 -3.59 10.36 -2.03
N LYS A 190 -4.77 10.42 -1.41
CA LYS A 190 -6.06 10.28 -2.11
C LYS A 190 -6.25 11.34 -3.22
N THR A 191 -5.69 12.54 -3.06
CA THR A 191 -5.83 13.63 -4.04
C THR A 191 -4.91 13.46 -5.25
N ILE A 192 -3.77 12.78 -5.07
CA ILE A 192 -2.72 12.67 -6.10
C ILE A 192 -3.25 12.01 -7.36
N LYS A 193 -2.85 12.56 -8.52
CA LYS A 193 -3.19 12.02 -9.84
C LYS A 193 -2.94 10.51 -9.88
N ASN A 194 -3.87 9.76 -10.48
CA ASN A 194 -3.78 8.29 -10.62
C ASN A 194 -3.69 7.48 -9.32
N SER A 195 -3.78 8.11 -8.15
CA SER A 195 -3.96 7.41 -6.89
C SER A 195 -5.40 6.92 -6.77
N TYR A 196 -5.54 5.62 -6.53
CA TYR A 196 -6.79 4.92 -6.20
C TYR A 196 -6.86 4.57 -4.71
N ALA A 197 -5.87 5.04 -3.93
CA ALA A 197 -5.88 4.87 -2.50
C ALA A 197 -7.05 5.64 -1.87
N LYS A 198 -7.66 5.04 -0.83
CA LYS A 198 -8.81 5.62 -0.11
C LYS A 198 -8.49 5.66 1.36
N TYR A 199 -9.00 6.67 2.06
CA TYR A 199 -8.75 6.81 3.50
C TYR A 199 -9.32 5.64 4.31
N GLY A 200 -10.51 5.16 3.94
CA GLY A 200 -11.27 4.19 4.72
C GLY A 200 -12.11 4.87 5.81
N PRO A 201 -12.74 4.10 6.71
CA PRO A 201 -13.42 4.66 7.87
C PRO A 201 -12.41 5.21 8.89
N PHE A 202 -12.79 6.27 9.59
CA PHE A 202 -12.03 6.82 10.71
C PHE A 202 -12.06 5.87 11.91
N ASP A 203 -11.03 5.96 12.75
CA ASP A 203 -10.98 5.42 14.11
C ASP A 203 -11.19 3.91 14.25
N ILE A 204 -11.05 3.15 13.17
CA ILE A 204 -11.01 1.68 13.24
C ILE A 204 -9.62 1.14 13.54
N GLY A 205 -8.58 1.99 13.52
CA GLY A 205 -7.18 1.57 13.56
C GLY A 205 -6.50 1.84 12.22
N GLY A 206 -5.36 2.52 12.25
CA GLY A 206 -4.64 2.91 11.06
C GLY A 206 -5.32 3.97 10.18
N ALA A 207 -4.76 4.19 9.00
CA ALA A 207 -5.32 4.98 7.90
C ALA A 207 -5.01 4.26 6.58
N GLY A 208 -5.94 4.26 5.62
CA GLY A 208 -5.74 3.50 4.37
C GLY A 208 -6.23 2.05 4.45
N ASN A 209 -7.42 1.85 5.04
CA ASN A 209 -8.11 0.57 5.05
C ASN A 209 -9.21 0.58 3.96
N TYR A 210 -9.01 -0.11 2.84
CA TYR A 210 -9.94 0.01 1.70
C TYR A 210 -9.84 -1.16 0.71
N GLN A 211 -10.70 -1.11 -0.31
CA GLN A 211 -10.61 -1.98 -1.48
C GLN A 211 -10.61 -1.20 -2.79
N VAL A 212 -9.98 -1.79 -3.80
CA VAL A 212 -9.99 -1.37 -5.20
C VAL A 212 -10.45 -2.55 -6.07
N ALA A 213 -11.38 -2.29 -6.98
CA ALA A 213 -11.92 -3.28 -7.91
C ALA A 213 -11.46 -2.98 -9.34
N ILE A 214 -11.02 -4.02 -10.03
CA ILE A 214 -10.69 -3.99 -11.46
C ILE A 214 -11.83 -4.65 -12.21
N LYS A 215 -12.38 -3.96 -13.20
CA LYS A 215 -13.58 -4.35 -13.93
C LYS A 215 -13.26 -5.03 -15.25
N ASN A 216 -14.16 -5.90 -15.69
CA ASN A 216 -14.26 -6.30 -17.09
C ASN A 216 -15.00 -5.19 -17.84
N SER A 217 -14.38 -4.64 -18.88
CA SER A 217 -14.94 -3.55 -19.69
C SER A 217 -16.20 -3.93 -20.45
N GLN A 218 -16.38 -5.21 -20.79
CA GLN A 218 -17.51 -5.70 -21.57
C GLN A 218 -18.75 -5.97 -20.71
N THR A 219 -18.58 -6.55 -19.52
CA THR A 219 -19.69 -6.98 -18.65
C THR A 219 -19.92 -6.06 -17.45
N ASN A 220 -19.00 -5.12 -17.20
CA ASN A 220 -18.94 -4.29 -15.99
C ASN A 220 -18.81 -5.09 -14.67
N SER A 221 -18.60 -6.40 -14.73
CA SER A 221 -18.36 -7.24 -13.55
C SER A 221 -16.96 -7.03 -13.00
N THR A 222 -16.76 -7.20 -11.70
CA THR A 222 -15.41 -7.21 -11.12
C THR A 222 -14.66 -8.46 -11.58
N ALA A 223 -13.48 -8.26 -12.14
CA ALA A 223 -12.56 -9.32 -12.55
C ALA A 223 -11.61 -9.69 -11.40
N LEU A 224 -11.05 -8.67 -10.73
CA LEU A 224 -10.11 -8.82 -9.61
C LEU A 224 -10.37 -7.75 -8.57
N ARG A 225 -10.22 -8.10 -7.29
CA ARG A 225 -10.27 -7.15 -6.18
C ARG A 225 -8.94 -7.11 -5.42
N MET A 226 -8.59 -5.93 -4.93
CA MET A 226 -7.44 -5.71 -4.06
C MET A 226 -7.91 -5.07 -2.76
N TYR A 227 -7.56 -5.67 -1.63
CA TYR A 227 -7.74 -5.11 -0.29
C TYR A 227 -6.42 -4.52 0.21
N PHE A 228 -6.50 -3.39 0.89
CA PHE A 228 -5.36 -2.66 1.44
C PHE A 228 -5.62 -2.43 2.92
N LEU A 229 -4.68 -2.82 3.76
CA LEU A 229 -4.80 -2.79 5.22
C LEU A 229 -3.56 -2.16 5.84
N ASP A 230 -3.77 -1.15 6.69
CA ASP A 230 -2.69 -0.55 7.49
C ASP A 230 -2.45 -1.39 8.75
N THR A 231 -1.33 -2.12 8.78
CA THR A 231 -0.93 -2.95 9.93
C THR A 231 -0.35 -2.16 11.10
N GLY A 232 -0.48 -0.83 11.07
CA GLY A 232 0.07 0.05 12.07
C GLY A 232 1.60 0.04 12.07
N ARG A 233 2.15 0.63 13.13
CA ARG A 233 3.60 0.76 13.29
C ARG A 233 4.27 -0.51 13.80
N ASP A 234 3.49 -1.41 14.39
CA ASP A 234 4.02 -2.56 15.12
C ASP A 234 3.48 -3.87 14.57
N GLY A 235 2.71 -3.86 13.47
CA GLY A 235 2.07 -5.06 12.92
C GLY A 235 0.75 -5.46 13.59
N ILE A 236 0.19 -4.59 14.45
CA ILE A 236 -1.08 -4.84 15.15
C ILE A 236 -2.25 -4.42 14.26
N VAL A 237 -3.15 -5.36 14.01
CA VAL A 237 -4.44 -5.13 13.34
C VAL A 237 -5.55 -5.23 14.37
N THR A 238 -6.42 -4.23 14.42
CA THR A 238 -7.53 -4.18 15.39
C THR A 238 -8.69 -5.09 14.96
N GLU A 239 -9.59 -5.40 15.90
CA GLU A 239 -10.85 -6.07 15.59
C GLU A 239 -11.74 -5.25 14.64
N SER A 240 -11.77 -3.92 14.80
CA SER A 240 -12.55 -3.04 13.94
C SER A 240 -12.03 -3.05 12.49
N GLN A 241 -10.72 -3.13 12.28
CA GLN A 241 -10.13 -3.32 10.95
C GLN A 241 -10.53 -4.65 10.33
N LYS A 242 -10.37 -5.76 11.06
CA LYS A 242 -10.78 -7.09 10.57
C LYS A 242 -12.28 -7.14 10.25
N THR A 243 -13.11 -6.59 11.12
CA THR A 243 -14.57 -6.51 10.93
C THR A 243 -14.91 -5.71 9.69
N TYR A 244 -14.23 -4.59 9.46
CA TYR A 244 -14.42 -3.77 8.26
C TYR A 244 -13.99 -4.52 6.97
N MET A 245 -12.86 -5.22 6.97
CA MET A 245 -12.45 -6.01 5.80
C MET A 245 -13.43 -7.14 5.49
N LYS A 246 -13.92 -7.84 6.52
CA LYS A 246 -14.97 -8.86 6.38
C LYS A 246 -16.28 -8.30 5.88
N SER A 247 -16.67 -7.09 6.30
CA SER A 247 -17.88 -6.44 5.81
C SER A 247 -17.75 -6.00 4.35
N LEU A 248 -16.58 -5.50 3.93
CA LEU A 248 -16.28 -5.25 2.53
C LEU A 248 -16.42 -6.52 1.69
N ALA A 249 -15.76 -7.62 2.07
CA ALA A 249 -15.88 -8.89 1.34
C ALA A 249 -17.33 -9.39 1.27
N SER A 250 -18.06 -9.31 2.39
CA SER A 250 -19.47 -9.69 2.47
C SER A 250 -20.37 -8.86 1.55
N SER A 251 -20.08 -7.57 1.39
CA SER A 251 -20.82 -6.68 0.48
C SER A 251 -20.68 -7.08 -0.99
N TYR A 252 -19.66 -7.87 -1.33
CA TYR A 252 -19.40 -8.37 -2.68
C TYR A 252 -19.53 -9.89 -2.81
N LYS A 253 -20.17 -10.58 -1.85
CA LYS A 253 -20.30 -12.05 -1.85
C LYS A 253 -20.97 -12.65 -3.10
N ASN A 254 -21.78 -11.85 -3.80
CA ASN A 254 -22.45 -12.24 -5.04
C ASN A 254 -21.54 -12.11 -6.27
N GLU A 255 -20.40 -11.42 -6.12
CA GLU A 255 -19.37 -11.35 -7.16
C GLU A 255 -18.46 -12.58 -7.05
N SER A 256 -18.01 -13.09 -8.20
CA SER A 256 -17.11 -14.25 -8.22
C SER A 256 -15.63 -13.88 -8.22
N ALA A 257 -15.29 -12.58 -8.20
CA ALA A 257 -13.91 -12.10 -8.34
C ALA A 257 -13.00 -12.64 -7.23
N PRO A 258 -11.85 -13.23 -7.55
CA PRO A 258 -10.82 -13.47 -6.54
C PRO A 258 -10.28 -12.12 -6.02
N ALA A 259 -9.69 -12.17 -4.83
CA ALA A 259 -9.08 -10.99 -4.22
C ALA A 259 -7.63 -11.24 -3.78
N LEU A 260 -6.86 -10.16 -3.76
CA LEU A 260 -5.52 -10.08 -3.18
C LEU A 260 -5.57 -9.12 -1.98
N MET A 261 -4.81 -9.39 -0.93
CA MET A 261 -4.68 -8.47 0.20
C MET A 261 -3.25 -7.96 0.32
N PHE A 262 -3.09 -6.64 0.48
CA PHE A 262 -1.81 -5.97 0.68
C PHE A 262 -1.78 -5.35 2.06
N PHE A 263 -0.68 -5.59 2.77
CA PHE A 263 -0.36 -5.00 4.07
C PHE A 263 1.16 -4.93 4.23
N HIS A 264 1.69 -4.17 5.16
CA HIS A 264 3.15 -4.00 5.26
C HIS A 264 3.81 -5.06 6.14
N PHE A 265 3.38 -5.18 7.41
CA PHE A 265 3.96 -6.17 8.32
C PHE A 265 3.56 -7.59 7.94
N PRO A 266 4.49 -8.56 7.95
CA PRO A 266 4.10 -9.95 7.88
C PRO A 266 3.26 -10.36 9.09
N ILE A 267 2.35 -11.30 8.89
CA ILE A 267 1.60 -11.94 9.97
C ILE A 267 2.28 -13.23 10.42
N GLU A 268 1.88 -13.77 11.58
CA GLU A 268 2.52 -14.93 12.20
C GLU A 268 2.67 -16.11 11.24
N GLU A 269 1.68 -16.33 10.38
CA GLU A 269 1.62 -17.45 9.45
C GLU A 269 2.74 -17.42 8.40
N TYR A 270 3.37 -16.27 8.12
CA TYR A 270 4.54 -16.20 7.23
C TYR A 270 5.76 -16.97 7.76
N LYS A 271 5.84 -17.21 9.09
CA LYS A 271 6.88 -18.06 9.69
C LYS A 271 6.82 -19.50 9.21
N ALA A 272 5.66 -19.96 8.72
CA ALA A 272 5.47 -21.33 8.25
C ALA A 272 6.22 -21.67 6.95
N PHE A 273 6.80 -20.68 6.24
CA PHE A 273 7.64 -20.99 5.07
C PHE A 273 8.83 -21.87 5.47
N ASN A 274 8.95 -23.00 4.77
CA ASN A 274 9.95 -24.04 5.04
C ASN A 274 10.91 -24.26 3.85
N GLY A 275 10.94 -23.33 2.89
CA GLY A 275 11.69 -23.47 1.64
C GLY A 275 10.85 -23.99 0.46
N THR A 276 9.63 -24.49 0.69
CA THR A 276 8.73 -24.92 -0.38
C THR A 276 7.92 -23.73 -0.91
N GLY A 277 8.07 -23.41 -2.19
CA GLY A 277 7.43 -22.26 -2.83
C GLY A 277 8.36 -21.60 -3.85
N GLN A 278 8.19 -20.29 -4.05
CA GLN A 278 9.11 -19.46 -4.83
C GLN A 278 9.88 -18.52 -3.90
N GLY A 279 11.13 -18.21 -4.24
CA GLY A 279 11.95 -17.23 -3.50
C GLY A 279 12.62 -17.84 -2.26
N ALA A 280 13.19 -16.98 -1.43
CA ALA A 280 14.02 -17.35 -0.30
C ALA A 280 13.71 -16.53 0.95
N ARG A 281 14.06 -17.11 2.10
CA ARG A 281 14.06 -16.44 3.40
C ARG A 281 15.49 -16.01 3.73
N GLY A 282 15.71 -14.71 3.82
CA GLY A 282 16.99 -14.12 4.21
C GLY A 282 16.97 -13.48 5.60
N ASP A 283 15.79 -13.14 6.11
CA ASP A 283 15.57 -12.58 7.44
C ASP A 283 14.60 -13.44 8.27
N PRO A 284 14.69 -13.40 9.61
CA PRO A 284 13.57 -13.78 10.46
C PRO A 284 12.31 -13.03 10.04
N VAL A 285 11.16 -13.70 10.13
CA VAL A 285 9.86 -13.07 9.87
C VAL A 285 9.49 -12.19 11.06
N SER A 286 9.45 -10.86 10.86
CA SER A 286 9.24 -9.88 11.93
C SER A 286 7.76 -9.63 12.24
N ALA A 287 6.96 -10.70 12.27
CA ALA A 287 5.56 -10.61 12.68
C ALA A 287 5.45 -10.16 14.14
N ASN A 288 4.37 -9.43 14.47
CA ASN A 288 4.11 -9.04 15.85
C ASN A 288 4.02 -10.27 16.78
N LYS A 289 4.44 -10.11 18.04
CA LYS A 289 4.36 -11.18 19.06
C LYS A 289 2.92 -11.61 19.36
N PHE A 290 1.97 -10.70 19.24
CA PHE A 290 0.55 -10.95 19.37
C PHE A 290 -0.04 -11.22 17.99
N ASN A 291 -0.57 -12.43 17.78
CA ASN A 291 -1.27 -12.77 16.54
C ASN A 291 -2.64 -12.05 16.52
N SER A 292 -2.81 -11.13 15.58
CA SER A 292 -4.08 -10.43 15.37
C SER A 292 -5.18 -11.31 14.78
N HIS A 293 -4.89 -12.57 14.42
CA HIS A 293 -5.80 -13.46 13.70
C HIS A 293 -6.26 -12.89 12.36
N LEU A 294 -5.39 -12.11 11.69
CA LEU A 294 -5.69 -11.60 10.35
C LEU A 294 -5.78 -12.72 9.31
N PHE A 295 -4.96 -13.78 9.44
CA PHE A 295 -5.07 -14.95 8.54
C PHE A 295 -6.47 -15.57 8.61
N ASP A 296 -6.98 -15.81 9.81
CA ASP A 296 -8.31 -16.36 10.02
C ASP A 296 -9.40 -15.45 9.40
N ALA A 297 -9.27 -14.13 9.60
CA ALA A 297 -10.17 -13.17 8.97
C ALA A 297 -10.12 -13.22 7.43
N MET A 298 -8.93 -13.35 6.83
CA MET A 298 -8.80 -13.52 5.37
C MET A 298 -9.43 -14.83 4.87
N VAL A 299 -9.33 -15.91 5.66
CA VAL A 299 -10.00 -17.18 5.34
C VAL A 299 -11.52 -17.02 5.39
N GLU A 300 -12.04 -16.35 6.43
CA GLU A 300 -13.48 -16.05 6.57
C GLU A 300 -14.02 -15.16 5.45
N MET A 301 -13.21 -14.22 4.92
CA MET A 301 -13.59 -13.40 3.76
C MET A 301 -13.88 -14.25 2.51
N GLY A 302 -13.22 -15.40 2.36
CA GLY A 302 -13.48 -16.40 1.31
C GLY A 302 -13.05 -16.01 -0.12
N ASP A 303 -12.94 -14.73 -0.44
CA ASP A 303 -12.50 -14.23 -1.76
C ASP A 303 -10.98 -14.03 -1.87
N VAL A 304 -10.28 -13.81 -0.76
CA VAL A 304 -8.81 -13.63 -0.71
C VAL A 304 -8.09 -14.93 -1.08
N LYS A 305 -7.21 -14.86 -2.10
CA LYS A 305 -6.41 -16.00 -2.59
C LYS A 305 -4.93 -15.88 -2.27
N ALA A 306 -4.45 -14.64 -2.10
CA ALA A 306 -3.10 -14.38 -1.68
C ALA A 306 -3.00 -13.07 -0.88
N SER A 307 -2.00 -13.01 0.00
CA SER A 307 -1.57 -11.78 0.65
C SER A 307 -0.13 -11.42 0.25
N PHE A 308 0.17 -10.13 0.30
CA PHE A 308 1.45 -9.56 -0.08
C PHE A 308 1.94 -8.55 0.96
N CYS A 309 3.18 -8.75 1.44
CA CYS A 309 3.82 -7.88 2.44
C CYS A 309 5.24 -7.42 2.05
N GLY A 310 5.82 -6.52 2.85
CA GLY A 310 7.19 -5.97 2.72
C GLY A 310 7.96 -6.16 4.02
N HIS A 311 8.58 -5.09 4.55
CA HIS A 311 9.18 -5.00 5.90
C HIS A 311 10.51 -5.75 6.11
N ASP A 312 10.55 -7.05 5.81
CA ASP A 312 11.77 -7.87 5.93
C ASP A 312 12.52 -7.90 4.59
N HIS A 313 13.57 -7.08 4.43
CA HIS A 313 14.13 -6.74 3.12
C HIS A 313 14.89 -7.89 2.44
N PHE A 314 15.28 -8.93 3.18
CA PHE A 314 15.89 -10.13 2.60
C PHE A 314 14.91 -11.29 2.42
N ASN A 315 13.62 -11.09 2.71
CA ASN A 315 12.58 -12.06 2.42
C ASN A 315 11.89 -11.71 1.11
N ASP A 316 11.82 -12.68 0.21
CA ASP A 316 11.11 -12.54 -1.05
C ASP A 316 10.31 -13.78 -1.40
N PHE A 317 10.10 -14.69 -0.43
CA PHE A 317 9.43 -15.95 -0.65
C PHE A 317 7.90 -15.80 -0.83
N CYS A 318 7.29 -16.79 -1.48
CA CYS A 318 5.85 -16.93 -1.66
C CYS A 318 5.48 -18.40 -1.61
N PHE A 319 4.52 -18.76 -0.76
CA PHE A 319 4.18 -20.16 -0.49
C PHE A 319 2.70 -20.35 -0.14
N PHE A 320 2.23 -21.58 -0.31
CA PHE A 320 0.84 -21.94 0.00
C PHE A 320 0.67 -22.30 1.48
N LYS A 321 -0.05 -21.46 2.22
CA LYS A 321 -0.57 -21.77 3.54
C LYS A 321 -2.07 -21.95 3.43
N LYS A 322 -2.52 -23.20 3.22
CA LYS A 322 -3.92 -23.52 2.90
C LYS A 322 -4.91 -22.71 3.76
N PRO A 323 -5.88 -21.99 3.16
CA PRO A 323 -6.20 -21.93 1.72
C PRO A 323 -5.59 -20.73 0.95
N ILE A 324 -4.64 -19.98 1.51
CA ILE A 324 -4.15 -18.69 0.99
C ILE A 324 -2.64 -18.74 0.70
N HIS A 325 -2.19 -18.09 -0.37
CA HIS A 325 -0.75 -17.86 -0.58
C HIS A 325 -0.25 -16.64 0.21
N LEU A 326 0.90 -16.77 0.85
CA LEU A 326 1.53 -15.71 1.64
C LEU A 326 2.85 -15.33 0.97
N CYS A 327 3.01 -14.08 0.54
CA CYS A 327 4.08 -13.68 -0.36
C CYS A 327 4.75 -12.38 0.08
N TYR A 328 6.07 -12.38 0.22
CA TYR A 328 6.86 -11.16 0.37
C TYR A 328 7.13 -10.53 -0.98
N GLY A 329 7.09 -9.20 -1.04
CA GLY A 329 7.45 -8.40 -2.21
C GLY A 329 8.96 -8.30 -2.48
N GLY A 330 9.79 -8.68 -1.49
CA GLY A 330 11.20 -8.32 -1.45
C GLY A 330 11.41 -6.90 -0.89
N SER A 331 12.51 -6.26 -1.27
CA SER A 331 12.78 -4.84 -0.98
C SER A 331 13.43 -4.15 -2.17
N SER A 332 12.92 -2.97 -2.52
CA SER A 332 13.37 -2.19 -3.66
C SER A 332 14.33 -1.06 -3.29
N GLY A 333 14.26 -0.50 -2.08
CA GLY A 333 14.97 0.73 -1.73
C GLY A 333 16.49 0.61 -1.75
N TYR A 334 17.15 1.65 -2.26
CA TYR A 334 18.61 1.84 -2.14
C TYR A 334 18.98 2.84 -1.04
N GLY A 335 18.15 3.86 -0.80
CA GLY A 335 18.44 5.04 0.03
C GLY A 335 18.65 4.71 1.51
N ALA A 336 17.70 5.09 2.37
CA ALA A 336 17.76 4.70 3.79
C ALA A 336 17.30 3.25 4.04
N ALA A 337 16.82 2.56 3.01
CA ALA A 337 16.43 1.17 3.09
C ALA A 337 17.65 0.28 3.35
N TYR A 338 17.62 -0.48 4.45
CA TYR A 338 18.70 -1.40 4.75
C TYR A 338 18.87 -2.45 3.64
N GLY A 339 20.09 -2.97 3.51
CA GLY A 339 20.44 -3.85 2.41
C GLY A 339 21.73 -4.61 2.65
N LYS A 340 22.13 -5.39 1.64
CA LYS A 340 23.42 -6.10 1.59
C LYS A 340 23.94 -5.99 0.16
N GLY A 341 25.24 -5.76 -0.01
CA GLY A 341 25.83 -5.55 -1.34
C GLY A 341 25.70 -6.74 -2.29
N SER A 342 25.49 -7.96 -1.76
CA SER A 342 25.21 -9.18 -2.53
C SER A 342 23.74 -9.36 -2.93
N TYR A 343 22.83 -8.52 -2.42
CA TYR A 343 21.40 -8.61 -2.70
C TYR A 343 21.00 -7.62 -3.80
N SER A 344 20.42 -8.14 -4.88
CA SER A 344 19.73 -7.32 -5.86
C SER A 344 18.49 -6.69 -5.21
N ARG A 345 18.26 -5.40 -5.48
CA ARG A 345 16.96 -4.78 -5.21
C ARG A 345 15.90 -5.45 -6.07
N ARG A 346 14.73 -5.66 -5.50
CA ARG A 346 13.71 -6.49 -6.13
C ARG A 346 12.30 -6.05 -5.77
N ALA A 347 11.40 -6.45 -6.65
CA ALA A 347 9.98 -6.21 -6.56
C ALA A 347 9.25 -7.50 -6.95
N ARG A 348 7.95 -7.56 -6.68
CA ARG A 348 7.12 -8.69 -7.05
C ARG A 348 6.12 -8.29 -8.10
N VAL A 349 5.99 -9.10 -9.13
CA VAL A 349 5.00 -8.93 -10.18
C VAL A 349 3.92 -9.98 -10.02
N ILE A 350 2.67 -9.57 -10.18
CA ILE A 350 1.48 -10.39 -10.02
C ILE A 350 0.69 -10.28 -11.32
N ASP A 351 0.46 -11.41 -11.97
CA ASP A 351 -0.27 -11.52 -13.22
C ASP A 351 -1.60 -12.22 -12.96
N TRP A 352 -2.72 -11.53 -13.20
CA TRP A 352 -4.05 -12.12 -13.31
C TRP A 352 -4.39 -12.31 -14.78
N LYS A 353 -4.87 -13.51 -15.16
CA LYS A 353 -5.22 -13.84 -16.55
C LYS A 353 -6.44 -14.74 -16.61
N ILE A 354 -7.26 -14.54 -17.63
CA ILE A 354 -8.19 -15.55 -18.14
C ILE A 354 -7.70 -15.94 -19.53
N ASN A 355 -7.46 -17.24 -19.75
CA ASN A 355 -7.15 -17.79 -21.06
C ASN A 355 -7.97 -19.06 -21.29
N GLN A 356 -8.73 -19.12 -22.38
CA GLN A 356 -9.56 -20.28 -22.72
C GLN A 356 -10.47 -20.77 -21.55
N GLY A 357 -11.03 -19.83 -20.78
CA GLY A 357 -11.90 -20.16 -19.64
C GLY A 357 -11.17 -20.66 -18.39
N ILE A 358 -9.85 -20.59 -18.34
CA ILE A 358 -9.05 -20.86 -17.14
C ILE A 358 -8.61 -19.51 -16.56
N GLU A 359 -9.07 -19.21 -15.35
CA GLU A 359 -8.64 -18.04 -14.59
C GLU A 359 -7.46 -18.41 -13.71
N THR A 360 -6.37 -17.65 -13.83
CA THR A 360 -5.14 -17.86 -13.07
C THR A 360 -4.67 -16.57 -12.42
N ILE A 361 -4.06 -16.71 -11.26
CA ILE A 361 -3.19 -15.68 -10.69
C ILE A 361 -1.82 -16.33 -10.50
N SER A 362 -0.79 -15.65 -10.96
CA SER A 362 0.60 -16.07 -10.87
C SER A 362 1.48 -14.92 -10.43
N THR A 363 2.67 -15.24 -9.92
CA THR A 363 3.63 -14.23 -9.49
C THR A 363 5.05 -14.61 -9.86
N TRP A 364 5.90 -13.60 -10.01
CA TRP A 364 7.32 -13.74 -10.28
C TRP A 364 8.10 -12.57 -9.68
N GLN A 365 9.41 -12.73 -9.58
CA GLN A 365 10.29 -11.75 -8.95
C GLN A 365 11.02 -10.93 -10.01
N TYR A 366 10.94 -9.60 -9.89
CA TYR A 366 11.77 -8.68 -10.64
C TYR A 366 13.03 -8.36 -9.84
N PHE A 367 14.20 -8.59 -10.43
CA PHE A 367 15.51 -8.23 -9.91
C PHE A 367 16.11 -7.09 -10.73
N HIS A 368 16.46 -6.00 -10.07
CA HIS A 368 17.10 -4.85 -10.72
C HIS A 368 18.57 -5.13 -11.04
N GLN A 369 19.02 -4.77 -12.25
CA GLN A 369 20.41 -4.99 -12.73
C GLN A 369 20.84 -6.46 -12.83
N VAL A 370 19.90 -7.40 -12.77
CA VAL A 370 20.12 -8.82 -13.04
C VAL A 370 19.15 -9.28 -14.13
N ALA A 371 19.54 -10.29 -14.90
CA ALA A 371 18.63 -10.92 -15.85
C ALA A 371 17.46 -11.57 -15.10
N ASN A 372 16.23 -11.19 -15.46
CA ASN A 372 15.02 -11.74 -14.87
C ASN A 372 14.68 -13.09 -15.50
N THR A 373 14.43 -14.11 -14.67
CA THR A 373 14.02 -15.44 -15.16
C THR A 373 12.55 -15.49 -15.56
N TYR A 374 11.74 -14.52 -15.10
CA TYR A 374 10.28 -14.46 -15.27
C TYR A 374 9.56 -15.75 -14.85
N GLN A 375 10.20 -16.55 -13.99
CA GLN A 375 9.67 -17.83 -13.53
C GLN A 375 8.37 -17.60 -12.77
N GLN A 376 7.25 -18.05 -13.33
CA GLN A 376 5.93 -17.89 -12.73
C GLN A 376 5.72 -18.92 -11.63
N TYR A 377 5.05 -18.48 -10.56
CA TYR A 377 4.53 -19.31 -9.49
C TYR A 377 3.02 -19.09 -9.40
N THR A 378 2.23 -20.12 -9.70
CA THR A 378 0.76 -20.06 -9.68
C THR A 378 0.25 -20.03 -8.25
N ILE A 379 -0.54 -19.01 -7.91
CA ILE A 379 -1.14 -18.82 -6.58
C ILE A 379 -2.64 -19.12 -6.56
N PHE A 380 -3.29 -19.11 -7.72
CA PHE A 380 -4.71 -19.42 -7.84
C PHE A 380 -5.01 -19.92 -9.26
N GLU A 381 -5.88 -20.91 -9.37
CA GLU A 381 -6.41 -21.38 -10.64
C GLU A 381 -7.84 -21.88 -10.45
N ARG A 382 -8.73 -21.59 -11.42
CA ARG A 382 -10.03 -22.23 -11.53
C ARG A 382 -10.53 -22.25 -12.97
N ASN A 383 -11.42 -23.18 -13.27
CA ASN A 383 -12.18 -23.19 -14.52
C ASN A 383 -13.43 -22.29 -14.40
N THR A 384 -13.57 -21.32 -15.30
CA THR A 384 -14.69 -20.38 -15.34
C THR A 384 -15.88 -20.86 -16.18
N THR A 385 -15.72 -21.87 -17.06
CA THR A 385 -16.82 -22.41 -17.87
C THR A 385 -17.71 -23.40 -17.11
N THR A 386 -17.18 -24.06 -16.08
CA THR A 386 -17.95 -25.03 -15.27
C THR A 386 -19.11 -24.38 -14.50
N LYS A 387 -19.02 -23.08 -14.19
CA LYS A 387 -20.13 -22.32 -13.57
C LYS A 387 -21.35 -22.13 -14.47
N GLN A 388 -21.18 -22.24 -15.80
CA GLN A 388 -22.28 -22.10 -16.75
C GLN A 388 -23.14 -23.37 -16.82
N LEU A 389 -22.54 -24.55 -16.65
CA LEU A 389 -23.24 -25.84 -16.68
C LEU A 389 -24.15 -26.07 -15.46
N LEU A 390 -23.74 -25.63 -14.26
CA LEU A 390 -24.57 -25.78 -13.05
C LEU A 390 -25.84 -24.93 -13.07
N LYS A 391 -25.88 -23.82 -13.82
CA LYS A 391 -27.10 -23.01 -13.98
C LYS A 391 -28.10 -23.57 -15.00
N ILE A 392 -27.70 -24.52 -15.84
CA ILE A 392 -28.55 -25.11 -16.88
C ILE A 392 -29.31 -26.34 -16.35
N LEU A 393 -28.87 -26.92 -15.23
CA LEU A 393 -29.47 -28.11 -14.63
C LEU A 393 -30.54 -27.80 -13.56
N ASP A 394 -30.79 -26.53 -13.26
CA ASP A 394 -31.81 -26.06 -12.30
C ASP A 394 -33.06 -25.47 -12.99
N VAL A 395 -33.42 -25.95 -14.20
CA VAL A 395 -34.67 -25.59 -14.90
C VAL A 395 -35.62 -26.77 -14.99
#